data_AF-A0A1W9UYP7-F1
#
_entry.id   AF-A0A1W9UYP7-F1
#
_cell.length_a   1.000
_cell.length_b   1.000
_cell.length_c   1.000
_cell.angle_alpha   90.00
_cell.angle_beta   90.00
_cell.angle_gamma   90.00
#
_symmetry.space_group_name_H-M   'P 1'
#
loop_
_entity.id
_entity.type
_entity.pdbx_description
1 polymer ?
#
loop_
_entity_poly.entity_id
_entity_poly.type
_entity_poly.pdbx_seq_one_letter_code
_entity_poly.pdbx_strand_id
1 'polypeptide(L)'
;MTNKHSREHHPCPQCHVGLMHLEHQTYFTWIKREMVTIPDFPVWVCLMCGAFEYDIRVVDWISKVLELHEKKVTPDTKLNFGHQTYSPDPISFFTIN
;
A
#
# COMPACT_ATOMS: atom_id res chain seq x y z
N MET A 1 -12.13 29.09 1.73
CA MET A 1 -12.04 27.81 2.46
C MET A 1 -10.59 27.32 2.36
N THR A 2 -9.71 27.78 3.25
CA THR A 2 -8.29 27.42 3.22
C THR A 2 -8.13 26.08 3.95
N ASN A 3 -7.99 25.01 3.18
CA ASN A 3 -7.81 23.66 3.72
C ASN A 3 -6.46 23.60 4.43
N LYS A 4 -6.51 23.51 5.76
CA LYS A 4 -5.37 23.52 6.69
C LYS A 4 -4.76 22.11 6.77
N HIS A 5 -4.36 21.54 5.65
CA HIS A 5 -3.41 20.43 5.64
C HIS A 5 -2.02 21.07 5.60
N SER A 6 -1.58 21.48 6.78
CA SER A 6 -0.28 22.11 7.00
C SER A 6 0.83 21.26 6.39
N ARG A 7 1.78 21.95 5.77
CA ARG A 7 3.01 21.41 5.17
C ARG A 7 3.85 20.70 6.24
N GLU A 8 3.51 19.46 6.55
CA GLU A 8 4.32 18.59 7.40
C GLU A 8 5.47 18.03 6.56
N HIS A 9 6.46 18.85 6.25
CA HIS A 9 7.71 18.36 5.67
C HIS A 9 8.53 17.74 6.80
N HIS A 10 8.89 16.46 6.67
CA HIS A 10 9.80 15.80 7.60
C HIS A 10 11.14 15.49 6.92
N PRO A 11 12.24 15.36 7.70
CA PRO A 11 13.51 14.91 7.15
C PRO A 11 13.38 13.52 6.50
N CYS A 12 14.06 13.33 5.39
CA CYS A 12 14.12 12.04 4.71
C CYS A 12 14.95 11.05 5.54
N PRO A 13 14.41 9.87 5.93
CA PRO A 13 15.13 8.88 6.72
C PRO A 13 16.23 8.16 5.92
N GLN A 14 16.19 8.21 4.59
CA GLN A 14 17.20 7.57 3.74
C GLN A 14 18.47 8.41 3.64
N CYS A 15 18.35 9.69 3.28
CA CYS A 15 19.52 10.54 3.04
C CYS A 15 19.85 11.51 4.18
N HIS A 16 18.94 11.75 5.13
CA HIS A 16 19.07 12.70 6.25
C HIS A 16 19.37 14.16 5.85
N VAL A 17 19.38 14.47 4.56
CA VAL A 17 19.68 15.80 4.00
C VAL A 17 18.43 16.44 3.40
N GLY A 18 17.63 15.65 2.68
CA GLY A 18 16.44 16.13 2.00
C GLY A 18 15.21 16.21 2.89
N LEU A 19 14.23 17.00 2.43
CA LEU A 19 12.90 17.06 3.00
C LEU A 19 11.95 16.23 2.16
N MET A 20 11.05 15.52 2.83
CA MET A 20 9.97 14.79 2.22
C MET A 20 8.84 15.76 1.86
N HIS A 21 8.36 15.69 0.62
CA HIS A 21 7.30 16.52 0.06
C HIS A 21 6.10 15.66 -0.36
N LEU A 22 4.89 16.13 -0.08
CA LEU A 22 3.68 15.39 -0.41
C LEU A 22 3.34 15.56 -1.90
N GLU A 23 3.33 14.46 -2.62
CA GLU A 23 2.87 14.34 -4.00
C GLU A 23 1.67 13.39 -4.10
N HIS A 24 0.99 13.40 -5.25
CA HIS A 24 -0.10 12.46 -5.54
C HIS A 24 0.26 11.65 -6.79
N GLN A 25 0.26 10.33 -6.66
CA GLN A 25 0.64 9.39 -7.72
C GLN A 25 -0.36 8.23 -7.78
N THR A 26 -0.29 7.40 -8.83
CA THR A 26 -1.13 6.20 -8.90
C THR A 26 -0.54 5.10 -8.03
N TYR A 27 -1.29 4.64 -7.04
CA TYR A 27 -0.95 3.48 -6.24
C TYR A 27 -1.45 2.19 -6.91
N PHE A 28 -0.53 1.25 -7.10
CA PHE A 28 -0.81 -0.06 -7.68
C PHE A 28 -0.72 -1.11 -6.59
N THR A 29 -1.77 -1.92 -6.45
CA THR A 29 -1.76 -3.06 -5.53
C THR A 29 -2.42 -4.27 -6.17
N TRP A 30 -2.12 -5.44 -5.62
CA TRP A 30 -2.73 -6.69 -6.04
C TRP A 30 -3.64 -7.20 -4.94
N ILE A 31 -4.85 -7.58 -5.32
CA ILE A 31 -5.74 -8.35 -4.46
C ILE A 31 -5.95 -9.70 -5.14
N LYS A 32 -5.45 -10.76 -4.52
CA LYS A 32 -5.41 -12.12 -5.10
C LYS A 32 -4.72 -12.16 -6.47
N ARG A 33 -5.48 -12.04 -7.56
CA ARG A 33 -5.01 -12.12 -8.96
C ARG A 33 -5.48 -10.93 -9.80
N GLU A 34 -6.12 -9.95 -9.18
CA GLU A 34 -6.58 -8.74 -9.84
C GLU A 34 -5.69 -7.57 -9.40
N MET A 35 -5.23 -6.80 -10.38
CA MET A 35 -4.52 -5.55 -10.13
C MET A 35 -5.54 -4.45 -9.91
N VAL A 36 -5.42 -3.75 -8.80
CA VAL A 36 -6.22 -2.56 -8.49
C VAL A 36 -5.33 -1.33 -8.58
N THR A 37 -5.87 -0.29 -9.22
CA THR A 37 -5.23 1.01 -9.35
C THR A 37 -6.01 2.07 -8.58
N ILE A 38 -5.30 2.87 -7.82
CA ILE A 38 -5.87 3.96 -7.01
C ILE A 38 -5.21 5.25 -7.46
N PRO A 39 -5.88 6.08 -8.27
CA PRO A 39 -5.35 7.37 -8.70
C PRO A 39 -5.30 8.36 -7.53
N ASP A 40 -4.53 9.43 -7.70
CA ASP A 40 -4.41 10.52 -6.73
C ASP A 40 -4.06 10.06 -5.30
N PHE A 41 -3.16 9.07 -5.18
CA PHE A 41 -2.74 8.51 -3.90
C PHE A 41 -1.60 9.34 -3.27
N PRO A 42 -1.71 9.73 -1.98
CA PRO A 42 -0.68 10.53 -1.32
C PRO A 42 0.62 9.74 -1.14
N VAL A 43 1.73 10.32 -1.58
CA VAL A 43 3.07 9.77 -1.38
C VAL A 43 4.03 10.88 -0.96
N TRP A 44 4.89 10.59 0.01
CA TRP A 44 5.97 11.50 0.40
C TRP A 44 7.18 11.20 -0.46
N VAL A 45 7.73 12.20 -1.16
CA VAL A 45 8.92 12.07 -2.02
C VAL A 45 10.02 13.00 -1.51
N CYS A 46 11.22 12.47 -1.34
CA CYS A 46 12.39 13.25 -0.98
C CYS A 46 12.85 14.11 -2.16
N LEU A 47 12.90 15.43 -1.98
CA LEU A 47 13.34 16.36 -3.02
C LEU A 47 14.84 16.23 -3.38
N MET A 48 15.63 15.55 -2.55
CA MET A 48 17.08 15.41 -2.76
C MET A 48 17.48 14.06 -3.34
N CYS A 49 16.93 12.95 -2.81
CA CYS A 49 17.33 11.59 -3.20
C CYS A 49 16.23 10.79 -3.89
N GLY A 50 15.01 11.32 -4.00
CA GLY A 50 13.88 10.65 -4.65
C GLY A 50 13.30 9.45 -3.88
N ALA A 51 13.74 9.21 -2.64
CA ALA A 51 13.13 8.20 -1.77
C ALA A 51 11.66 8.52 -1.57
N PHE A 52 10.79 7.51 -1.62
CA PHE A 52 9.35 7.72 -1.46
C PHE A 52 8.75 6.82 -0.38
N GLU A 53 7.74 7.34 0.31
CA GLU A 53 7.04 6.67 1.41
C GLU A 53 5.54 6.86 1.27
N TYR A 54 4.79 5.75 1.32
CA TYR A 54 3.33 5.79 1.41
C TYR A 54 2.90 6.00 2.86
N ASP A 55 1.78 6.68 3.08
CA ASP A 55 1.18 6.74 4.41
C ASP A 55 0.63 5.34 4.77
N ILE A 56 1.33 4.68 5.70
CA ILE A 56 1.00 3.32 6.14
C ILE A 56 -0.45 3.19 6.64
N ARG A 57 -1.04 4.26 7.18
CA ARG A 57 -2.41 4.26 7.70
C ARG A 57 -3.40 4.20 6.55
N VAL A 58 -3.10 4.90 5.46
CA VAL A 58 -3.94 4.91 4.26
C VAL A 58 -3.81 3.58 3.52
N VAL A 59 -2.60 3.02 3.45
CA VAL A 59 -2.37 1.68 2.86
C VAL A 59 -3.15 0.60 3.63
N ASP A 60 -3.10 0.60 4.96
CA ASP A 60 -3.84 -0.34 5.82
C ASP A 60 -5.36 -0.20 5.63
N TRP A 61 -5.86 1.04 5.61
CA TRP A 61 -7.27 1.31 5.35
C TRP A 61 -7.71 0.81 3.97
N ILE A 62 -6.94 1.10 2.92
CA ILE A 62 -7.23 0.63 1.56
C ILE A 62 -7.27 -0.90 1.53
N SER A 63 -6.30 -1.56 2.12
CA SER A 63 -6.24 -3.02 2.16
C SER A 63 -7.53 -3.62 2.75
N LYS A 64 -8.03 -3.03 3.84
CA LYS A 64 -9.31 -3.43 4.47
C LYS A 64 -10.51 -3.16 3.58
N VAL A 65 -10.59 -1.99 2.93
CA VAL A 65 -11.70 -1.64 2.03
C VAL A 65 -11.74 -2.60 0.83
N LEU A 66 -10.56 -2.90 0.28
CA LEU A 66 -10.39 -3.79 -0.84
C LEU A 66 -10.83 -5.22 -0.48
N GLU A 67 -10.46 -5.75 0.68
CA GLU A 67 -10.94 -7.05 1.18
C GLU A 67 -12.47 -7.12 1.37
N LEU A 68 -13.10 -6.02 1.80
CA LEU A 68 -14.55 -5.97 1.99
C LEU A 68 -15.32 -6.02 0.66
N HIS A 69 -14.81 -5.33 -0.35
CA HIS A 69 -15.42 -5.33 -1.69
C HIS A 69 -15.42 -6.72 -2.35
N GLU A 70 -14.50 -7.61 -1.94
CA GLU A 70 -14.50 -9.00 -2.38
C GLU A 70 -15.63 -9.84 -1.78
N LYS A 71 -16.14 -9.49 -0.60
CA LYS A 71 -17.14 -10.28 0.16
C LYS A 71 -18.58 -9.99 -0.24
N LYS A 72 -18.87 -9.65 -1.50
CA LYS A 72 -20.26 -9.60 -1.98
C LYS A 72 -20.84 -11.02 -1.96
N VAL A 73 -21.66 -11.26 -0.94
CA VAL A 73 -22.41 -12.48 -0.66
C VAL A 73 -23.21 -12.93 -1.87
N THR A 74 -22.92 -14.11 -2.41
CA THR A 74 -23.94 -14.92 -3.09
C THR A 74 -24.72 -15.67 -2.00
N PRO A 75 -26.05 -15.52 -1.90
CA PRO A 75 -26.83 -16.42 -1.07
C PRO A 75 -26.80 -17.81 -1.72
N ASP A 76 -26.67 -18.82 -0.86
CA ASP A 76 -26.88 -20.24 -1.15
C ASP A 76 -25.80 -20.96 -1.96
N THR A 77 -24.84 -21.57 -1.27
CA THR A 77 -24.46 -22.98 -1.47
C THR A 77 -23.58 -23.42 -0.29
N LYS A 78 -24.16 -24.21 0.62
CA LYS A 78 -23.37 -25.09 1.48
C LYS A 78 -22.55 -25.98 0.56
N LEU A 79 -21.23 -26.15 0.79
CA LEU A 79 -20.49 -27.43 0.68
C LEU A 79 -18.97 -27.23 0.87
N ASN A 80 -18.47 -27.88 1.93
CA ASN A 80 -17.15 -28.49 2.14
C ASN A 80 -15.87 -27.62 2.12
N PHE A 81 -15.44 -27.23 3.33
CA PHE A 81 -14.06 -26.84 3.62
C PHE A 81 -13.15 -28.09 3.62
N GLY A 82 -12.55 -28.36 2.46
CA GLY A 82 -11.31 -29.12 2.37
C GLY A 82 -10.13 -28.21 2.72
N HIS A 83 -9.38 -28.62 3.74
CA HIS A 83 -8.19 -27.99 4.29
C HIS A 83 -7.06 -27.78 3.26
N GLN A 84 -6.61 -26.53 3.05
CA GLN A 84 -5.28 -26.24 2.53
C GLN A 84 -4.67 -25.06 3.29
N THR A 85 -3.76 -25.38 4.21
CA THR A 85 -2.85 -24.43 4.87
C THR A 85 -1.73 -24.06 3.89
N TYR A 86 -1.71 -22.81 3.44
CA TYR A 86 -0.53 -22.26 2.74
C TYR A 86 0.37 -21.61 3.81
N SER A 87 1.48 -22.28 4.12
CA SER A 87 2.60 -21.71 4.86
C SER A 87 3.55 -21.09 3.84
N PRO A 88 3.76 -19.77 3.81
CA PRO A 88 4.84 -19.20 3.03
C PRO A 88 6.13 -19.39 3.85
N ASP A 89 6.96 -20.35 3.46
CA ASP A 89 8.36 -20.35 3.90
C ASP A 89 9.04 -19.07 3.38
N PRO A 90 9.89 -18.41 4.19
CA PRO A 90 10.55 -17.17 3.81
C PRO A 90 11.77 -17.49 2.94
N ILE A 91 11.58 -17.63 1.62
CA ILE A 91 12.71 -17.72 0.70
C ILE A 91 13.30 -16.31 0.49
N SER A 92 14.19 -15.94 1.42
CA SER A 92 15.54 -15.46 1.16
C SER A 92 15.83 -14.97 -0.28
N PHE A 93 15.64 -13.68 -0.52
CA PHE A 93 16.22 -12.98 -1.67
C PHE A 93 17.55 -12.34 -1.28
N PHE A 94 18.61 -13.13 -1.19
CA PHE A 94 19.99 -12.66 -1.39
C PHE A 94 20.86 -13.80 -1.92
N THR A 95 20.95 -13.89 -3.25
CA THR A 95 22.20 -14.26 -3.94
C THR A 95 22.21 -13.55 -5.30
N ILE A 96 23.07 -12.54 -5.43
CA ILE A 96 23.69 -12.18 -6.72
C ILE A 96 25.18 -12.47 -6.52
N ASN A 97 25.74 -13.19 -7.50
CA ASN A 97 27.11 -13.71 -7.63
C ASN A 97 28.22 -12.98 -6.86
#